data_AF-A0A1Q4VXA9-F1
#
_entry.id   AF-A0A1Q4VXA9-F1
#
_cell.length_a   1.000
_cell.length_b   1.000
_cell.length_c   1.000
_cell.angle_alpha   90.00
_cell.angle_beta   90.00
_cell.angle_gamma   90.00
#
_symmetry.space_group_name_H-M   'P 1'
#
loop_
_entity.id
_entity.type
_entity.pdbx_description
1 polymer ?
#
loop_
_entity_poly.entity_id
_entity_poly.type
_entity_poly.pdbx_seq_one_letter_code
_entity_poly.pdbx_strand_id
1 'polypeptide(L)'
;MGRLLDSCDTTVSASYRLFGLVDTTMGAETFDDDADRSKWLLPGPGLVYLQVPSEVGTTVIRLESWTTAPALPSGRWAGREEAEVDLPEGELGLQTVDGGLREIPLVLPSPGTYRMRWQWVFDPDAGPFTSPLRGCSDVLGTPTGHEAALGGEDQFCLVQIWRTAAA
;
A
#
# COMPACT_ATOMS: atom_id res chain seq x y z
N MET A 1 8.15 17.54 14.32
CA MET A 1 6.89 17.03 13.74
C MET A 1 7.04 17.10 12.24
N GLY A 2 6.73 16.03 11.50
CA GLY A 2 6.87 16.03 10.04
C GLY A 2 5.96 17.07 9.38
N ARG A 3 6.39 17.60 8.23
CA ARG A 3 5.59 18.48 7.38
C ARG A 3 5.15 17.69 6.14
N LEU A 4 3.88 17.80 5.79
CA LEU A 4 3.35 17.28 4.53
C LEU A 4 3.98 18.06 3.37
N LEU A 5 4.57 17.33 2.43
CA LEU A 5 5.18 17.88 1.22
C LEU A 5 4.18 17.88 0.06
N ASP A 6 3.49 16.76 -0.11
CA ASP A 6 2.52 16.56 -1.18
C ASP A 6 1.50 15.49 -0.79
N SER A 7 0.33 15.51 -1.44
CA SER A 7 -0.70 14.49 -1.24
C SER A 7 -1.60 14.37 -2.46
N CYS A 8 -2.04 13.15 -2.78
CA CYS A 8 -3.06 12.91 -3.78
C CYS A 8 -3.98 11.77 -3.39
N ASP A 9 -5.22 11.82 -3.88
CA ASP A 9 -6.17 10.72 -3.78
C ASP A 9 -6.24 9.99 -5.14
N THR A 10 -6.32 8.67 -5.11
CA THR A 10 -6.43 7.84 -6.32
C THR A 10 -7.28 6.60 -6.03
N THR A 11 -7.77 5.94 -7.07
CA THR A 11 -8.58 4.71 -6.93
C THR A 11 -7.97 3.57 -7.72
N VAL A 12 -7.97 2.36 -7.14
CA VAL A 12 -7.47 1.15 -7.80
C VAL A 12 -8.51 0.06 -7.72
N SER A 13 -8.68 -0.68 -8.82
CA SER A 13 -9.31 -2.00 -8.74
C SER A 13 -8.20 -3.00 -8.49
N ALA A 14 -8.17 -3.60 -7.30
CA ALA A 14 -7.19 -4.64 -7.03
C ALA A 14 -7.40 -5.82 -7.98
N SER A 15 -6.32 -6.48 -8.39
CA SER A 15 -6.35 -7.68 -9.22
C SER A 15 -5.58 -8.78 -8.52
N TYR A 16 -6.07 -10.03 -8.53
CA TYR A 16 -5.46 -11.13 -7.77
C TYR A 16 -5.19 -10.79 -6.31
N ARG A 17 -6.08 -10.00 -5.69
CA ARG A 17 -5.99 -9.60 -4.28
C ARG A 17 -4.72 -8.80 -3.93
N LEU A 18 -4.13 -8.11 -4.91
CA LEU A 18 -2.93 -7.31 -4.75
C LEU A 18 -3.05 -5.96 -5.47
N PHE A 19 -2.52 -4.92 -4.83
CA PHE A 19 -2.12 -3.68 -5.49
C PHE A 19 -0.94 -3.06 -4.74
N GLY A 20 -0.11 -2.27 -5.41
CA GLY A 20 1.13 -1.78 -4.80
C GLY A 20 1.58 -0.44 -5.33
N LEU A 21 2.56 0.14 -4.63
CA LEU A 21 3.33 1.30 -5.10
C LEU A 21 4.68 0.82 -5.57
N VAL A 22 5.09 1.27 -6.76
CA VAL A 22 6.36 0.88 -7.39
C VAL A 22 7.09 2.12 -7.91
N ASP A 23 8.42 2.12 -7.87
CA ASP A 23 9.22 3.07 -8.64
C ASP A 23 9.04 2.78 -10.14
N THR A 24 8.60 3.78 -10.92
CA THR A 24 8.19 3.61 -12.32
C THR A 24 9.30 3.03 -13.21
N THR A 25 10.57 3.17 -12.80
CA THR A 25 11.72 2.71 -13.56
C THR A 25 12.14 1.27 -13.28
N MET A 26 11.66 0.69 -12.17
CA MET A 26 11.99 -0.68 -11.77
C MET A 26 11.22 -1.74 -12.55
N GLY A 27 10.28 -1.34 -13.43
CA GLY A 27 9.47 -2.27 -14.20
C GLY A 27 8.53 -3.09 -13.32
N ALA A 28 7.65 -3.86 -13.96
CA ALA A 28 6.68 -4.69 -13.25
C ALA A 28 7.36 -5.93 -12.65
N GLU A 29 8.15 -5.77 -11.59
CA GLU A 29 8.74 -6.90 -10.89
C GLU A 29 7.77 -7.55 -9.91
N THR A 30 7.96 -8.86 -9.74
CA THR A 30 7.30 -9.66 -8.72
C THR A 30 7.89 -9.34 -7.35
N PHE A 31 7.07 -9.34 -6.30
CA PHE A 31 7.55 -9.30 -4.92
C PHE A 31 8.51 -10.47 -4.63
N ASP A 32 9.30 -10.37 -3.56
CA ASP A 32 10.27 -11.39 -3.17
C ASP A 32 9.60 -12.77 -2.97
N ASP A 33 10.14 -13.84 -3.57
CA ASP A 33 9.65 -15.21 -3.41
C ASP A 33 9.67 -15.67 -1.94
N ASP A 34 10.57 -15.07 -1.16
CA ASP A 34 10.76 -15.29 0.28
C ASP A 34 9.98 -14.27 1.15
N ALA A 35 9.10 -13.46 0.55
CA ALA A 35 8.29 -12.51 1.31
C ALA A 35 7.48 -13.20 2.43
N ASP A 36 7.46 -12.58 3.61
CA ASP A 36 6.74 -13.08 4.78
C ASP A 36 5.24 -13.08 4.52
N ARG A 37 4.70 -14.27 4.23
CA ARG A 37 3.31 -14.47 3.81
C ARG A 37 2.29 -14.23 4.93
N SER A 38 2.77 -14.07 6.17
CA SER A 38 1.94 -13.69 7.31
C SER A 38 1.67 -12.18 7.41
N LYS A 39 2.36 -11.37 6.58
CA LYS A 39 2.25 -9.90 6.54
C LYS A 39 1.26 -9.42 5.50
N TRP A 40 0.58 -8.32 5.77
CA TRP A 40 -0.27 -7.68 4.77
C TRP A 40 0.54 -6.94 3.71
N LEU A 41 1.68 -6.36 4.08
CA LEU A 41 2.61 -5.73 3.15
C LEU A 41 3.67 -6.72 2.67
N LEU A 42 3.88 -6.73 1.35
CA LEU A 42 4.89 -7.51 0.67
C LEU A 42 5.91 -6.54 0.02
N PRO A 43 7.00 -6.20 0.72
CA PRO A 43 8.06 -5.38 0.13
C PRO A 43 8.86 -6.16 -0.92
N GLY A 44 9.33 -5.46 -1.93
CA GLY A 44 10.27 -5.93 -2.94
C GLY A 44 11.17 -4.79 -3.42
N PRO A 45 12.10 -5.05 -4.37
CA PRO A 45 12.95 -4.02 -4.93
C PRO A 45 12.12 -2.91 -5.60
N GLY A 46 12.18 -1.69 -5.06
CA GLY A 46 11.41 -0.57 -5.59
C GLY A 46 9.89 -0.68 -5.44
N LEU A 47 9.39 -1.61 -4.64
CA LEU A 47 7.98 -2.01 -4.64
C LEU A 47 7.46 -2.31 -3.23
N VAL A 48 6.21 -1.95 -2.96
CA VAL A 48 5.45 -2.45 -1.81
C VAL A 48 4.03 -2.79 -2.26
N TYR A 49 3.66 -4.08 -2.17
CA TYR A 49 2.29 -4.54 -2.36
C TYR A 49 1.52 -4.59 -1.04
N LEU A 50 0.22 -4.28 -1.10
CA LEU A 50 -0.75 -4.61 -0.08
C LEU A 50 -1.59 -5.80 -0.55
N GLN A 51 -1.67 -6.82 0.31
CA GLN A 51 -2.66 -7.90 0.19
C GLN A 51 -4.05 -7.38 0.55
N VAL A 52 -5.08 -7.70 -0.24
CA VAL A 52 -6.46 -7.25 0.02
C VAL A 52 -7.47 -8.40 0.06
N PRO A 53 -8.52 -8.33 0.89
CA PRO A 53 -9.54 -9.38 1.00
C PRO A 53 -10.31 -9.67 -0.29
N SER A 54 -10.73 -8.61 -0.99
CA SER A 54 -11.60 -8.74 -2.17
C SER A 54 -10.80 -8.94 -3.45
N GLU A 55 -11.25 -9.90 -4.27
CA GLU A 55 -10.68 -10.14 -5.61
C GLU A 55 -11.14 -9.09 -6.63
N VAL A 56 -12.28 -8.44 -6.39
CA VAL A 56 -12.88 -7.43 -7.26
C VAL A 56 -13.51 -6.35 -6.37
N GLY A 57 -12.79 -5.27 -6.14
CA GLY A 57 -13.27 -4.13 -5.36
C GLY A 57 -12.50 -2.86 -5.68
N THR A 58 -13.13 -1.72 -5.46
CA THR A 58 -12.49 -0.41 -5.60
C THR A 58 -11.85 -0.03 -4.27
N THR A 59 -10.54 0.15 -4.28
CA THR A 59 -9.81 0.73 -3.17
C THR A 59 -9.55 2.20 -3.44
N VAL A 60 -10.01 3.07 -2.54
CA VAL A 60 -9.59 4.46 -2.49
C VAL A 60 -8.29 4.55 -1.71
N ILE A 61 -7.27 5.19 -2.31
CA ILE A 61 -5.95 5.38 -1.72
C ILE A 61 -5.68 6.86 -1.57
N ARG A 62 -5.43 7.29 -0.35
CA ARG A 62 -4.82 8.59 -0.05
C ARG A 62 -3.32 8.40 0.13
N LEU A 63 -2.55 9.11 -0.67
CA LEU A 63 -1.09 9.09 -0.63
C LEU A 63 -0.57 10.41 -0.05
N GLU A 64 0.42 10.33 0.83
CA GLU A 64 1.02 11.50 1.46
C GLU A 64 2.54 11.38 1.50
N SER A 65 3.22 12.39 0.96
CA SER A 65 4.68 12.56 1.03
C SER A 65 5.04 13.48 2.20
N TRP A 66 5.94 13.07 3.08
CA TRP A 66 6.29 13.78 4.31
C TRP A 66 7.80 13.98 4.45
N THR A 67 8.20 15.08 5.10
CA THR A 67 9.61 15.37 5.38
C THR A 67 10.27 14.37 6.32
N THR A 68 9.50 13.83 7.27
CA THR A 68 9.92 12.86 8.29
C THR A 68 8.69 12.05 8.68
N ALA A 69 8.86 11.00 9.49
CA ALA A 69 7.75 10.22 10.03
C ALA A 69 6.62 11.12 10.58
N PRO A 70 5.39 11.06 10.02
CA PRO A 70 4.26 11.78 10.56
C PRO A 70 3.81 11.14 11.88
N ALA A 71 3.14 11.97 12.70
CA ALA A 71 2.42 11.47 13.86
C ALA A 71 1.40 10.42 13.42
N LEU A 72 1.09 9.47 14.32
CA LEU A 72 0.07 8.48 14.04
C LEU A 72 -1.26 9.19 13.78
N PRO A 73 -1.86 9.00 12.60
CA PRO A 73 -3.14 9.65 12.32
C PRO A 73 -4.18 9.12 13.29
N SER A 74 -4.91 10.05 13.90
CA SER A 74 -6.07 9.74 14.72
C SER A 74 -7.13 9.10 13.83
N GLY A 75 -7.51 7.86 14.12
CA GLY A 75 -8.47 7.14 13.30
C GLY A 75 -8.59 5.71 13.76
N ARG A 76 -9.71 5.09 13.40
CA ARG A 76 -9.92 3.68 13.64
C ARG A 76 -9.59 2.93 12.35
N TRP A 77 -8.49 2.18 12.38
CA TRP A 77 -7.93 1.45 11.23
C TRP A 77 -8.06 -0.06 11.48
N ALA A 78 -8.43 -0.82 10.45
CA ALA A 78 -8.51 -2.27 10.54
C ALA A 78 -7.11 -2.87 10.65
N GLY A 79 -6.18 -2.38 9.84
CA GLY A 79 -4.78 -2.80 9.89
C GLY A 79 -3.81 -1.67 9.62
N ARG A 80 -2.56 -1.92 10.02
CA ARG A 80 -1.43 -1.05 9.78
C ARG A 80 -0.15 -1.85 9.74
N GLU A 81 0.67 -1.58 8.74
CA GLU A 81 2.04 -2.07 8.65
C GLU A 81 2.96 -0.99 8.08
N GLU A 82 4.27 -1.18 8.26
CA GLU A 82 5.29 -0.31 7.67
C GLU A 82 6.28 -1.18 6.90
N ALA A 83 6.71 -0.67 5.74
CA ALA A 83 7.75 -1.27 4.91
C ALA A 83 8.79 -0.21 4.56
N GLU A 84 10.04 -0.63 4.44
CA GLU A 84 11.13 0.20 3.90
C GLU A 84 11.42 -0.26 2.47
N VAL A 85 11.67 0.69 1.58
CA VAL A 85 11.84 0.45 0.14
C VAL A 85 12.81 1.48 -0.44
N ASP A 86 13.70 1.00 -1.31
CA ASP A 86 14.59 1.84 -2.10
C ASP A 86 13.89 2.29 -3.37
N LEU A 87 13.75 3.61 -3.57
CA LEU A 87 13.15 4.22 -4.75
C LEU A 87 14.24 4.98 -5.52
N PRO A 88 14.91 4.32 -6.50
CA PRO A 88 16.09 4.85 -7.16
C PRO A 88 15.85 6.12 -7.97
N GLU A 89 14.64 6.34 -8.48
CA GLU A 89 14.27 7.57 -9.20
C GLU A 89 13.26 8.39 -8.39
N GLY A 90 12.53 7.75 -7.47
CA GLY A 90 11.55 8.42 -6.60
C GLY A 90 10.27 8.81 -7.34
N GLU A 91 10.09 8.30 -8.55
CA GLU A 91 8.87 8.43 -9.34
C GLU A 91 7.97 7.24 -9.01
N LEU A 92 6.82 7.51 -8.37
CA LEU A 92 5.91 6.45 -7.98
C LEU A 92 4.87 6.19 -9.06
N GLY A 93 4.52 4.91 -9.20
CA GLY A 93 3.35 4.44 -9.90
C GLY A 93 2.55 3.47 -9.03
N LEU A 94 1.29 3.33 -9.36
CA LEU A 94 0.40 2.32 -8.82
C LEU A 94 0.44 1.10 -9.72
N GLN A 95 0.66 -0.08 -9.13
CA GLN A 95 0.74 -1.33 -9.84
C GLN A 95 -0.35 -2.31 -9.41
N THR A 96 -0.92 -2.97 -10.41
CA THR A 96 -1.79 -4.14 -10.24
C THR A 96 -1.29 -5.26 -11.15
N VAL A 97 -1.54 -6.52 -10.77
CA VAL A 97 -1.10 -7.70 -11.51
C VAL A 97 -1.65 -7.72 -12.95
N ASP A 98 -2.93 -7.39 -13.14
CA ASP A 98 -3.57 -7.39 -14.46
C ASP A 98 -3.67 -6.01 -15.12
N GLY A 99 -3.83 -4.96 -14.32
CA GLY A 99 -4.01 -3.59 -14.82
C GLY A 99 -2.71 -2.88 -15.15
N GLY A 100 -1.56 -3.50 -14.85
CA GLY A 100 -0.24 -2.95 -15.11
C GLY A 100 0.09 -1.74 -14.24
N LEU A 101 1.04 -0.94 -14.74
CA LEU A 101 1.54 0.28 -14.09
C LEU A 101 0.70 1.49 -14.51
N ARG A 102 0.25 2.26 -13.53
CA ARG A 102 -0.39 3.57 -13.72
C ARG A 102 0.37 4.63 -12.94
N GLU A 103 0.84 5.66 -13.62
CA GLU A 103 1.48 6.80 -12.98
C GLU A 103 0.53 7.49 -11.99
N ILE A 104 1.09 8.00 -10.90
CA ILE A 104 0.36 8.77 -9.89
C ILE A 104 1.03 10.14 -9.73
N PRO A 105 0.26 11.21 -9.48
CA PRO A 105 0.81 12.57 -9.47
C PRO A 105 1.55 12.94 -8.17
N LEU A 106 1.84 11.98 -7.28
CA LEU A 106 2.51 12.23 -6.01
C LEU A 106 4.01 12.46 -6.24
N VAL A 107 4.52 13.58 -5.74
CA VAL A 107 5.94 13.92 -5.86
C VAL A 107 6.70 13.58 -4.58
N LEU A 108 7.75 12.77 -4.72
CA LEU A 108 8.76 12.56 -3.67
C LEU A 108 9.88 13.59 -3.79
N PRO A 109 10.51 14.00 -2.68
CA PRO A 109 11.50 15.08 -2.70
C PRO A 109 12.80 14.74 -3.47
N SER A 110 13.16 13.46 -3.56
CA SER A 110 14.35 12.98 -4.29
C SER A 110 14.38 11.43 -4.36
N PRO A 111 15.21 10.83 -5.22
CA PRO A 111 15.66 9.45 -5.05
C PRO A 111 16.12 9.06 -3.64
N GLY A 112 15.96 7.79 -3.27
CA GLY A 112 16.59 7.17 -2.10
C GLY A 112 15.70 6.17 -1.34
N THR A 113 16.09 5.87 -0.10
CA THR A 113 15.35 4.94 0.76
C THR A 113 14.21 5.64 1.49
N TYR A 114 13.03 5.07 1.37
CA TYR A 114 11.80 5.55 1.97
C TYR A 114 11.19 4.51 2.89
N ARG A 115 10.51 4.98 3.93
CA ARG A 115 9.58 4.17 4.69
C ARG A 115 8.17 4.56 4.34
N MET A 116 7.35 3.55 4.14
CA MET A 116 5.93 3.67 3.83
C MET A 116 5.14 3.06 4.97
N ARG A 117 4.28 3.86 5.59
CA ARG A 117 3.25 3.37 6.50
C ARG A 117 1.96 3.21 5.72
N TRP A 118 1.46 1.99 5.69
CA TRP A 118 0.18 1.68 5.10
C TRP A 118 -0.83 1.44 6.22
N GLN A 119 -2.00 2.03 6.07
CA GLN A 119 -3.11 1.85 6.98
C GLN A 119 -4.35 1.62 6.14
N TRP A 120 -5.20 0.69 6.55
CA TRP A 120 -6.34 0.31 5.74
C TRP A 120 -7.56 0.00 6.61
N VAL A 121 -8.72 0.13 5.98
CA VAL A 121 -10.02 -0.35 6.44
C VAL A 121 -10.64 -1.11 5.27
N PHE A 122 -11.20 -2.29 5.54
CA PHE A 122 -11.90 -3.11 4.57
C PHE A 122 -13.39 -3.15 4.88
N ASP A 123 -14.22 -3.39 3.87
CA ASP A 123 -15.60 -3.83 4.08
C ASP A 123 -15.61 -5.19 4.80
N PRO A 124 -16.22 -5.31 6.00
CA PRO A 124 -16.31 -6.56 6.74
C PRO A 124 -17.13 -7.63 6.02
N ASP A 125 -18.02 -7.26 5.10
CA ASP A 125 -18.84 -8.20 4.33
C ASP A 125 -18.05 -8.90 3.20
N ALA A 126 -16.78 -8.51 2.97
CA ALA A 126 -15.90 -9.13 1.99
C ALA A 126 -15.48 -10.58 2.34
N GLY A 127 -15.79 -11.07 3.54
CA GLY A 127 -15.53 -12.45 3.97
C GLY A 127 -14.08 -12.75 4.39
N PRO A 128 -13.75 -14.02 4.70
CA PRO A 128 -12.42 -14.42 5.15
C PRO A 128 -11.40 -14.33 4.01
N PHE A 129 -10.19 -13.84 4.33
CA PHE A 129 -9.09 -13.72 3.38
C PHE A 129 -8.14 -14.93 3.42
N THR A 130 -7.88 -15.49 2.25
CA THR A 130 -6.73 -16.40 2.04
C THR A 130 -5.73 -15.67 1.16
N SER A 131 -4.46 -15.66 1.59
CA SER A 131 -3.37 -15.07 0.81
C SER A 131 -3.33 -15.62 -0.61
N PRO A 132 -3.19 -14.77 -1.65
CA PRO A 132 -3.05 -15.22 -3.04
C PRO A 132 -1.69 -15.87 -3.32
N LEU A 133 -0.75 -15.86 -2.36
CA LEU A 133 0.59 -16.40 -2.53
C LEU A 133 0.60 -17.94 -2.61
N ARG A 134 1.33 -18.49 -3.59
CA ARG A 134 1.41 -19.93 -3.84
C ARG A 134 1.88 -20.70 -2.60
N GLY A 135 1.07 -21.64 -2.14
CA GLY A 135 1.39 -22.48 -0.98
C GLY A 135 1.10 -21.83 0.38
N CYS A 136 0.41 -20.69 0.40
CA CYS A 136 -0.14 -20.11 1.62
C CYS A 136 -1.60 -20.58 1.78
N SER A 137 -1.88 -21.27 2.88
CA SER A 137 -3.24 -21.60 3.33
C SER A 137 -3.62 -20.82 4.60
N ASP A 138 -2.75 -19.93 5.05
CA ASP A 138 -2.96 -19.14 6.25
C ASP A 138 -4.01 -18.07 5.96
N VAL A 139 -5.04 -18.06 6.79
CA VAL A 139 -6.09 -17.05 6.77
C VAL A 139 -5.54 -15.84 7.52
N LEU A 140 -5.25 -14.73 6.83
CA LEU A 140 -5.06 -13.47 7.56
C LEU A 140 -6.44 -13.06 8.06
N GLY A 141 -6.55 -12.86 9.38
CA GLY A 141 -7.81 -12.42 9.96
C GLY A 141 -8.19 -11.06 9.40
N THR A 142 -9.33 -10.96 8.72
CA THR A 142 -9.91 -9.67 8.32
C THR A 142 -10.25 -8.91 9.60
N PRO A 143 -9.56 -7.80 9.93
CA PRO A 143 -9.82 -7.10 11.17
C PRO A 143 -11.21 -6.47 11.11
N THR A 144 -12.02 -6.66 12.15
CA THR A 144 -13.40 -6.17 12.18
C THR A 144 -13.51 -4.72 12.66
N GLY A 145 -14.44 -3.97 12.08
CA GLY A 145 -14.81 -2.61 12.47
C GLY A 145 -14.39 -1.50 11.50
N HIS A 146 -15.06 -0.35 11.61
CA HIS A 146 -14.70 0.98 11.05
C HIS A 146 -15.30 1.31 9.67
N GLU A 147 -16.41 0.66 9.37
CA GLU A 147 -17.26 0.75 8.17
C GLU A 147 -17.69 2.18 7.83
N ALA A 148 -17.91 3.01 8.86
CA ALA A 148 -18.28 4.42 8.65
C ALA A 148 -17.18 5.25 7.95
N ALA A 149 -15.92 4.80 7.99
CA ALA A 149 -14.81 5.47 7.31
C ALA A 149 -14.72 5.15 5.81
N LEU A 150 -15.42 4.11 5.36
CA LEU A 150 -15.42 3.67 3.96
C LEU A 150 -16.25 4.58 3.06
N GLY A 151 -17.25 5.29 3.59
CA GLY A 151 -18.06 6.21 2.80
C GLY A 151 -18.86 5.56 1.66
N GLY A 152 -19.01 4.23 1.67
CA GLY A 152 -19.65 3.44 0.60
C GLY A 152 -18.67 2.72 -0.33
N GLU A 153 -17.35 2.84 -0.10
CA GLU A 153 -16.29 2.15 -0.85
C GLU A 153 -15.95 0.78 -0.26
N ASP A 154 -15.40 -0.13 -1.07
CA ASP A 154 -15.03 -1.48 -0.59
C ASP A 154 -13.80 -1.45 0.35
N GLN A 155 -12.91 -0.48 0.13
CA GLN A 155 -11.68 -0.32 0.91
C GLN A 155 -11.18 1.13 0.88
N PHE A 156 -10.63 1.56 2.01
CA PHE A 156 -9.85 2.79 2.09
C PHE A 156 -8.44 2.50 2.59
N CYS A 157 -7.44 3.11 1.96
CA CYS A 157 -6.05 3.04 2.37
C CYS A 157 -5.41 4.43 2.50
N LEU A 158 -4.67 4.64 3.57
CA LEU A 158 -3.76 5.77 3.73
C LEU A 158 -2.33 5.26 3.67
N VAL A 159 -1.54 5.82 2.75
CA VAL A 159 -0.10 5.56 2.65
C VAL A 159 0.66 6.83 2.95
N GLN A 160 1.46 6.80 4.01
CA GLN A 160 2.32 7.91 4.42
C GLN A 160 3.77 7.54 4.15
N ILE A 161 4.46 8.37 3.36
CA ILE A 161 5.78 8.08 2.82
C ILE A 161 6.75 9.13 3.34
N TRP A 162 7.88 8.70 3.91
CA TRP A 162 8.94 9.62 4.34
C TRP A 162 10.32 9.01 4.14
N ARG A 163 11.29 9.88 3.83
CA ARG A 163 12.67 9.45 3.60
C ARG A 163 13.34 9.03 4.90
N THR A 164 14.11 7.94 4.87
CA THR A 164 14.82 7.41 6.05
C THR A 164 16.34 7.44 5.91
N ALA A 165 16.86 7.45 4.69
CA ALA A 165 18.26 7.70 4.40
C ALA A 165 18.41 8.66 3.21
N ALA A 166 19.39 9.55 3.30
CA ALA A 166 19.86 10.25 2.11
C ALA A 166 20.81 9.33 1.34
N ALA A 167 20.52 9.11 0.06
CA ALA A 167 21.51 8.60 -0.88
C ALA A 167 22.64 9.63 -1.05
#